data_AF-A0A957YYA4-F1
#
_entry.id   AF-A0A957YYA4-F1
#
_cell.length_a   1.000
_cell.length_b   1.000
_cell.length_c   1.000
_cell.angle_alpha   90.00
_cell.angle_beta   90.00
_cell.angle_gamma   90.00
#
_symmetry.space_group_name_H-M   'P 1'
#
loop_
_entity.id
_entity.type
_entity.pdbx_description
1 polymer ?
#
loop_
_entity_poly.entity_id
_entity_poly.type
_entity_poly.pdbx_seq_one_letter_code
_entity_poly.pdbx_strand_id
1 'polypeptide(L)'
;MTPTETKRKTFVITPTPAAVNPTVARWLWLLDDTRERTLKSLAGMTDAEVNWMPPDGSNNIGTLLYHMVLIELDWLYAEILEQPDGPAEIGTLLPHNARNEDGQLTTVNHETVQDHLQRLAAGRHLLTTALQTMREDEFYRVRHLDTYDVTPEWVLH
;
A
#
# COMPACT_ATOMS: atom_id res chain seq x y z
N MET A 1 10.12 18.00 -47.40
CA MET A 1 10.32 17.61 -45.99
C MET A 1 8.96 17.34 -45.39
N THR A 2 8.64 16.08 -45.11
CA THR A 2 7.41 15.70 -44.43
C THR A 2 7.59 15.96 -42.94
N PRO A 3 6.66 16.62 -42.23
CA PRO A 3 6.79 16.85 -40.79
C PRO A 3 6.77 15.50 -40.07
N THR A 4 7.79 15.23 -39.26
CA THR A 4 7.81 14.07 -38.37
C THR A 4 6.75 14.29 -37.30
N GLU A 5 5.61 13.61 -37.43
CA GLU A 5 4.51 13.69 -36.47
C GLU A 5 5.01 13.18 -35.11
N THR A 6 5.24 14.11 -34.18
CA THR A 6 5.74 13.75 -32.85
C THR A 6 4.57 13.18 -32.07
N LYS A 7 4.54 11.86 -31.88
CA LYS A 7 3.50 11.16 -31.13
C LYS A 7 3.40 11.75 -29.72
N ARG A 8 2.28 12.42 -29.40
CA ARG A 8 2.05 13.00 -28.07
C ARG A 8 1.90 11.88 -27.03
N LYS A 9 2.64 11.99 -25.92
CA LYS A 9 2.43 11.14 -24.75
C LYS A 9 1.16 11.60 -24.03
N THR A 10 0.23 10.67 -23.80
CA THR A 10 -1.06 10.94 -23.14
C THR A 10 -1.00 10.38 -21.72
N PHE A 11 -1.42 11.18 -20.73
CA PHE A 11 -1.50 10.78 -19.33
C PHE A 11 -2.94 10.94 -18.86
N VAL A 12 -3.64 9.82 -18.71
CA VAL A 12 -5.07 9.79 -18.33
C VAL A 12 -5.29 8.73 -17.25
N ILE A 13 -6.17 9.04 -16.30
CA ILE A 13 -6.64 8.08 -15.31
C ILE A 13 -7.50 7.04 -16.04
N THR A 14 -7.17 5.76 -15.86
CA THR A 14 -7.91 4.63 -16.47
C THR A 14 -8.41 3.70 -15.38
N PRO A 15 -9.52 4.05 -14.69
CA PRO A 15 -10.02 3.30 -13.54
C PRO A 15 -10.28 1.83 -13.89
N THR A 16 -10.07 0.94 -12.92
CA THR A 16 -10.38 -0.48 -13.12
C THR A 16 -11.89 -0.69 -13.27
N PRO A 17 -12.36 -1.44 -14.28
CA PRO A 17 -13.79 -1.76 -14.41
C PRO A 17 -14.24 -2.81 -13.37
N ALA A 18 -13.31 -3.40 -12.62
CA ALA A 18 -13.62 -4.42 -11.62
C ALA A 18 -14.28 -3.86 -10.36
N ALA A 19 -14.15 -2.56 -10.09
CA ALA A 19 -14.76 -1.94 -8.93
C ALA A 19 -16.22 -1.55 -9.21
N VAL A 20 -17.13 -1.90 -8.30
CA VAL A 20 -18.57 -1.62 -8.45
C VAL A 20 -18.89 -0.12 -8.34
N ASN A 21 -18.07 0.65 -7.61
CA ASN A 21 -18.19 2.08 -7.45
C ASN A 21 -17.16 2.82 -8.33
N PRO A 22 -17.59 3.69 -9.29
CA PRO A 22 -16.68 4.45 -10.14
C PRO A 22 -15.70 5.38 -9.40
N THR A 23 -16.08 5.90 -8.23
CA THR A 23 -15.19 6.72 -7.39
C THR A 23 -14.10 5.86 -6.78
N VAL A 24 -14.45 4.71 -6.19
CA VAL A 24 -13.48 3.74 -5.67
C VAL A 24 -12.55 3.23 -6.77
N ALA A 25 -13.08 3.01 -7.99
CA ALA A 25 -12.27 2.63 -9.14
C ALA A 25 -11.15 3.64 -9.45
N ARG A 26 -11.39 4.95 -9.26
CA ARG A 26 -10.38 6.00 -9.45
C ARG A 26 -9.34 5.99 -8.34
N TRP A 27 -9.76 5.82 -7.08
CA TRP A 27 -8.84 5.70 -5.95
C TRP A 27 -7.92 4.49 -6.11
N LEU A 28 -8.46 3.33 -6.48
CA LEU A 28 -7.67 2.14 -6.78
C LEU A 28 -6.64 2.39 -7.88
N TRP A 29 -7.02 3.10 -8.95
CA TRP A 29 -6.07 3.48 -10.00
C TRP A 29 -4.94 4.37 -9.49
N LEU A 30 -5.23 5.36 -8.62
CA LEU A 30 -4.21 6.25 -8.05
C LEU A 30 -3.23 5.48 -7.14
N LEU A 31 -3.75 4.55 -6.34
CA LEU A 31 -2.94 3.67 -5.51
C LEU A 31 -2.04 2.76 -6.35
N ASP A 32 -2.56 2.24 -7.47
CA ASP A 32 -1.80 1.41 -8.41
C ASP A 32 -0.72 2.21 -9.13
N ASP A 33 -0.99 3.43 -9.61
CA ASP A 33 0.04 4.30 -10.18
C ASP A 33 1.17 4.60 -9.18
N THR A 34 0.80 4.87 -7.92
CA THR A 34 1.78 5.07 -6.85
C THR A 34 2.62 3.82 -6.62
N ARG A 35 1.98 2.63 -6.57
CA ARG A 35 2.70 1.37 -6.39
C ARG A 35 3.60 1.04 -7.57
N GLU A 36 3.17 1.30 -8.80
CA GLU A 36 4.01 1.13 -9.98
C GLU A 36 5.29 1.95 -9.90
N ARG A 37 5.21 3.19 -9.39
CA ARG A 37 6.38 4.05 -9.18
C ARG A 37 7.31 3.46 -8.13
N THR A 38 6.78 2.97 -7.02
CA THR A 38 7.58 2.24 -6.01
C THR A 38 8.28 1.04 -6.65
N LEU A 39 7.55 0.19 -7.38
CA LEU A 39 8.12 -1.00 -8.03
C LEU A 39 9.18 -0.64 -9.08
N LYS A 40 8.99 0.44 -9.84
CA LYS A 40 10.00 0.96 -10.79
C LYS A 40 11.28 1.39 -10.05
N SER A 41 11.18 2.00 -8.87
CA SER A 41 12.33 2.34 -8.05
C SER A 41 13.06 1.12 -7.48
N LEU A 42 12.34 0.02 -7.23
CA LEU A 42 12.91 -1.24 -6.74
C LEU A 42 13.52 -2.11 -7.85
N ALA A 43 13.26 -1.79 -9.12
CA ALA A 43 13.69 -2.60 -10.24
C ALA A 43 15.23 -2.67 -10.32
N GLY A 44 15.77 -3.89 -10.18
CA GLY A 44 17.21 -4.15 -10.22
C GLY A 44 17.93 -3.94 -8.90
N MET A 45 17.24 -3.60 -7.81
CA MET A 45 17.84 -3.56 -6.48
C MET A 45 18.26 -4.95 -6.02
N THR A 46 19.36 -4.99 -5.29
CA THR A 46 19.93 -6.17 -4.65
C THR A 46 19.48 -6.27 -3.19
N ASP A 47 19.57 -7.48 -2.63
CA ASP A 47 19.28 -7.70 -1.21
C ASP A 47 20.19 -6.84 -0.32
N ALA A 48 21.45 -6.62 -0.72
CA ALA A 48 22.39 -5.79 0.03
C ALA A 48 21.95 -4.32 0.09
N GLU A 49 21.39 -3.77 -0.99
CA GLU A 49 20.87 -2.40 -1.01
C GLU A 49 19.62 -2.25 -0.15
N VAL A 50 18.71 -3.22 -0.20
CA VAL A 50 17.47 -3.17 0.60
C VAL A 50 17.75 -3.27 2.11
N ASN A 51 18.78 -4.03 2.47
CA ASN A 51 19.21 -4.24 3.85
C ASN A 51 20.28 -3.26 4.33
N TRP A 52 20.75 -2.34 3.47
CA TRP A 52 21.79 -1.40 3.86
C TRP A 52 21.28 -0.44 4.95
N MET A 53 21.99 -0.41 6.07
CA MET A 53 21.66 0.45 7.20
C MET A 53 22.37 1.81 7.09
N PRO A 54 21.62 2.93 7.07
CA PRO A 54 22.19 4.27 7.16
C PRO A 54 23.01 4.49 8.44
N PRO A 55 24.19 5.15 8.37
CA PRO A 55 25.01 5.43 9.55
C PRO A 55 24.37 6.34 10.60
N ASP A 56 23.35 7.11 10.21
CA ASP A 56 22.60 8.01 11.08
C ASP A 56 21.49 7.31 11.88
N GLY A 57 21.35 6.00 11.72
CA GLY A 57 20.32 5.21 12.39
C GLY A 57 18.93 5.33 11.76
N SER A 58 18.82 5.94 10.57
CA SER A 58 17.57 5.93 9.80
C SER A 58 17.19 4.52 9.35
N ASN A 59 15.93 4.34 8.95
CA ASN A 59 15.42 3.07 8.46
C ASN A 59 16.09 2.65 7.15
N ASN A 60 16.41 1.36 7.01
CA ASN A 60 16.77 0.79 5.70
C ASN A 60 15.53 0.71 4.78
N ILE A 61 15.76 0.41 3.51
CA ILE A 61 14.68 0.31 2.50
C ILE A 61 13.72 -0.84 2.87
N GLY A 62 14.22 -1.99 3.32
CA GLY A 62 13.38 -3.13 3.69
C GLY A 62 12.36 -2.81 4.78
N THR A 63 12.79 -2.06 5.80
CA THR A 63 11.93 -1.55 6.88
C THR A 63 10.84 -0.64 6.34
N LEU A 64 11.18 0.27 5.40
CA LEU A 64 10.19 1.15 4.79
C LEU A 64 9.17 0.37 3.94
N LEU A 65 9.63 -0.59 3.13
CA LEU A 65 8.75 -1.42 2.30
C LEU A 65 7.81 -2.29 3.14
N TYR A 66 8.34 -2.89 4.20
CA TYR A 66 7.54 -3.65 5.16
C TYR A 66 6.49 -2.75 5.82
N HIS A 67 6.90 -1.57 6.31
CA HIS A 67 6.01 -0.63 6.96
C HIS A 67 4.90 -0.11 6.05
N MET A 68 5.18 0.09 4.75
CA MET A 68 4.16 0.46 3.77
C MET A 68 3.03 -0.57 3.70
N VAL A 69 3.36 -1.87 3.65
CA VAL A 69 2.35 -2.93 3.61
C VAL A 69 1.62 -3.04 4.94
N LEU A 70 2.35 -2.92 6.04
CA LEU A 70 1.77 -2.96 7.37
C LEU A 70 0.70 -1.88 7.54
N ILE A 71 1.02 -0.62 7.22
CA ILE A 71 0.06 0.48 7.36
C ILE A 71 -1.08 0.36 6.34
N GLU A 72 -0.83 -0.10 5.11
CA GLU A 72 -1.89 -0.34 4.12
C GLU A 72 -2.92 -1.36 4.62
N LEU A 73 -2.48 -2.41 5.33
CA LEU A 73 -3.37 -3.42 5.90
C LEU A 73 -3.98 -3.01 7.24
N ASP A 74 -3.24 -2.30 8.10
CA ASP A 74 -3.76 -1.74 9.35
C ASP A 74 -4.99 -0.87 9.07
N TRP A 75 -4.85 0.11 8.18
CA TRP A 75 -5.94 0.98 7.72
C TRP A 75 -7.12 0.24 7.08
N LEU A 76 -6.83 -0.81 6.31
CA LEU A 76 -7.86 -1.63 5.71
C LEU A 76 -8.70 -2.33 6.78
N TYR A 77 -8.04 -2.96 7.75
CA TYR A 77 -8.71 -3.84 8.69
C TYR A 77 -9.29 -3.09 9.87
N ALA A 78 -8.52 -2.24 10.54
CA ALA A 78 -9.00 -1.54 11.73
C ALA A 78 -10.06 -0.48 11.38
N GLU A 79 -9.83 0.33 10.35
CA GLU A 79 -10.70 1.46 10.04
C GLU A 79 -11.71 1.16 8.95
N ILE A 80 -11.28 0.70 7.77
CA ILE A 80 -12.20 0.52 6.64
C ILE A 80 -13.19 -0.64 6.92
N LEU A 81 -12.68 -1.79 7.36
CA LEU A 81 -13.47 -3.01 7.57
C LEU A 81 -13.98 -3.20 9.00
N GLU A 82 -13.57 -2.34 9.95
CA GLU A 82 -13.93 -2.42 11.38
C GLU A 82 -13.64 -3.81 12.00
N GLN A 83 -12.52 -4.41 11.59
CA GLN A 83 -12.03 -5.75 11.93
C GLN A 83 -10.55 -5.68 12.34
N PRO A 84 -10.21 -5.04 13.49
CA PRO A 84 -8.83 -4.72 13.86
C PRO A 84 -7.88 -5.92 13.97
N ASP A 85 -8.39 -7.11 14.29
CA ASP A 85 -7.55 -8.32 14.36
C ASP A 85 -7.20 -8.89 12.98
N GLY A 86 -7.96 -8.53 11.94
CA GLY A 86 -7.83 -9.07 10.59
C GLY A 86 -7.91 -10.61 10.52
N PRO A 87 -7.69 -11.18 9.32
CA PRO A 87 -7.46 -12.61 9.15
C PRO A 87 -6.09 -13.04 9.69
N ALA A 88 -6.02 -14.25 10.26
CA ALA A 88 -4.81 -14.80 10.89
C ALA A 88 -3.60 -14.89 9.94
N GLU A 89 -3.84 -15.02 8.64
CA GLU A 89 -2.84 -15.06 7.59
C GLU A 89 -2.01 -13.77 7.52
N ILE A 90 -2.53 -12.64 8.02
CA ILE A 90 -1.79 -11.37 8.10
C ILE A 90 -0.62 -11.49 9.06
N GLY A 91 -0.78 -12.17 10.20
CA GLY A 91 0.32 -12.39 11.13
C GLY A 91 1.47 -13.21 10.52
N THR A 92 1.18 -14.02 9.50
CA THR A 92 2.21 -14.74 8.73
C THR A 92 2.88 -13.81 7.72
N LEU A 93 2.12 -12.92 7.09
CA LEU A 93 2.62 -11.94 6.13
C LEU A 93 3.47 -10.84 6.80
N LEU A 94 3.05 -10.42 7.98
CA LEU A 94 3.58 -9.30 8.76
C LEU A 94 3.86 -9.74 10.21
N PRO A 95 4.92 -10.54 10.45
CA PRO A 95 5.21 -11.09 11.78
C PRO A 95 5.79 -10.06 12.77
N HIS A 96 6.19 -8.88 12.31
CA HIS A 96 6.76 -7.81 13.11
C HIS A 96 5.74 -6.69 13.34
N ASN A 97 5.66 -6.21 14.58
CA ASN A 97 4.90 -5.01 14.94
C ASN A 97 5.42 -3.77 14.19
N ALA A 98 4.57 -2.75 14.03
CA ALA A 98 4.96 -1.50 13.36
C ALA A 98 6.14 -0.81 14.05
N ARG A 99 6.15 -0.82 15.39
CA ARG A 99 7.12 -0.12 16.22
C ARG A 99 7.71 -1.02 17.30
N ASN A 100 8.95 -0.74 17.68
CA ASN A 100 9.64 -1.36 18.81
C ASN A 100 9.28 -0.69 20.14
N GLU A 101 9.89 -1.16 21.23
CA GLU A 101 9.67 -0.64 22.59
C GLU A 101 10.01 0.85 22.75
N ASP A 102 10.95 1.36 21.94
CA ASP A 102 11.36 2.77 21.92
C ASP A 102 10.44 3.65 21.04
N GLY A 103 9.39 3.07 20.45
CA GLY A 103 8.47 3.75 19.54
C GLY A 103 9.05 4.04 18.14
N GLN A 104 10.23 3.51 17.82
CA GLN A 104 10.82 3.58 16.48
C GLN A 104 10.24 2.49 15.57
N LEU A 105 10.35 2.63 14.24
CA LEU A 105 9.92 1.54 13.34
C LEU A 105 10.72 0.27 13.63
N THR A 106 10.03 -0.87 13.70
CA THR A 106 10.71 -2.16 13.84
C THR A 106 11.60 -2.38 12.64
N THR A 107 12.90 -2.53 12.88
CA THR A 107 13.85 -2.80 11.81
C THR A 107 13.59 -4.18 11.22
N VAL A 108 13.32 -4.21 9.92
CA VAL A 108 13.22 -5.45 9.13
C VAL A 108 14.48 -5.55 8.30
N ASN A 109 15.29 -6.56 8.61
CA ASN A 109 16.60 -6.77 8.01
C ASN A 109 16.80 -8.26 7.72
N HIS A 110 17.72 -8.57 6.81
CA HIS A 110 18.03 -9.92 6.33
C HIS A 110 16.91 -10.58 5.51
N GLU A 111 15.92 -9.81 5.07
CA GLU A 111 14.92 -10.26 4.09
C GLU A 111 15.37 -9.92 2.68
N THR A 112 14.94 -10.70 1.70
CA THR A 112 15.29 -10.46 0.30
C THR A 112 14.40 -9.39 -0.32
N VAL A 113 14.85 -8.77 -1.41
CA VAL A 113 13.99 -7.87 -2.21
C VAL A 113 12.72 -8.60 -2.64
N GLN A 114 12.81 -9.89 -2.96
CA GLN A 114 11.65 -10.69 -3.36
C GLN A 114 10.63 -10.87 -2.24
N ASP A 115 11.06 -11.05 -0.99
CA ASP A 115 10.14 -11.16 0.15
C ASP A 115 9.33 -9.86 0.32
N HIS A 116 9.97 -8.70 0.18
CA HIS A 116 9.27 -7.41 0.21
C HIS A 116 8.34 -7.21 -0.99
N LEU A 117 8.75 -7.62 -2.20
CA LEU A 117 7.89 -7.54 -3.40
C LEU A 117 6.64 -8.44 -3.26
N GLN A 118 6.80 -9.64 -2.70
CA GLN A 118 5.68 -10.52 -2.40
C GLN A 118 4.73 -9.91 -1.38
N ARG A 119 5.24 -9.31 -0.30
CA ARG A 119 4.42 -8.59 0.68
C ARG A 119 3.65 -7.43 0.06
N LEU A 120 4.33 -6.61 -0.75
CA LEU A 120 3.68 -5.51 -1.48
C LEU A 120 2.54 -6.02 -2.36
N ALA A 121 2.78 -7.07 -3.14
CA ALA A 121 1.76 -7.66 -4.00
C ALA A 121 0.57 -8.21 -3.19
N ALA A 122 0.84 -8.94 -2.12
CA ALA A 122 -0.19 -9.51 -1.24
C ALA A 122 -1.03 -8.42 -0.56
N GLY A 123 -0.39 -7.40 0.02
CA GLY A 123 -1.07 -6.29 0.66
C GLY A 123 -2.00 -5.54 -0.31
N ARG A 124 -1.50 -5.22 -1.51
CA ARG A 124 -2.31 -4.57 -2.54
C ARG A 124 -3.47 -5.43 -3.00
N HIS A 125 -3.25 -6.73 -3.14
CA HIS A 125 -4.29 -7.65 -3.55
C HIS A 125 -5.44 -7.68 -2.54
N LEU A 126 -5.14 -7.74 -1.23
CA LEU A 126 -6.13 -7.70 -0.16
C LEU A 126 -6.93 -6.39 -0.18
N LEU A 127 -6.24 -5.25 -0.18
CA LEU A 127 -6.86 -3.92 -0.25
C LEU A 127 -7.78 -3.79 -1.47
N THR A 128 -7.27 -4.14 -2.65
CA THR A 128 -8.00 -4.03 -3.91
C THR A 128 -9.24 -4.92 -3.90
N THR A 129 -9.12 -6.17 -3.44
CA THR A 129 -10.24 -7.12 -3.39
C THR A 129 -11.35 -6.62 -2.47
N ALA A 130 -10.99 -6.07 -1.31
CA ALA A 130 -11.96 -5.50 -0.38
C ALA A 130 -12.67 -4.28 -0.97
N LEU A 131 -11.91 -3.34 -1.54
CA LEU A 131 -12.47 -2.08 -2.06
C LEU A 131 -13.23 -2.26 -3.38
N GLN A 132 -12.87 -3.22 -4.23
CA GLN A 132 -13.56 -3.45 -5.51
C GLN A 132 -15.05 -3.73 -5.34
N THR A 133 -15.46 -4.38 -4.25
CA THR A 133 -16.86 -4.70 -4.00
C THR A 133 -17.57 -3.63 -3.14
N MET A 134 -16.85 -2.60 -2.71
CA MET A 134 -17.38 -1.55 -1.85
C MET A 134 -18.37 -0.65 -2.58
N ARG A 135 -19.57 -0.54 -2.01
CA ARG A 135 -20.61 0.36 -2.49
C ARG A 135 -20.33 1.81 -2.12
N GLU A 136 -21.00 2.73 -2.81
CA GLU A 136 -20.85 4.17 -2.60
C GLU A 136 -21.27 4.62 -1.20
N ASP A 137 -22.42 4.16 -0.71
CA ASP A 137 -22.89 4.47 0.63
C ASP A 137 -21.93 3.96 1.71
N GLU A 138 -21.32 2.80 1.49
CA GLU A 138 -20.35 2.22 2.41
C GLU A 138 -19.01 2.98 2.41
N PHE A 139 -18.57 3.45 1.24
CA PHE A 139 -17.34 4.23 1.06
C PHE A 139 -17.40 5.60 1.78
N TYR A 140 -18.60 6.17 1.89
CA TYR A 140 -18.84 7.44 2.58
C TYR A 140 -19.38 7.28 4.00
N ARG A 141 -19.70 6.05 4.45
CA ARG A 141 -20.18 5.82 5.82
C ARG A 141 -19.06 6.11 6.82
N VAL A 142 -19.36 6.97 7.78
CA VAL A 142 -18.47 7.28 8.90
C VAL A 142 -18.30 6.03 9.78
N ARG A 143 -17.04 5.72 10.08
CA ARG A 143 -16.60 4.72 11.05
C ARG A 143 -16.39 5.42 12.38
N HIS A 144 -16.89 4.83 13.45
CA HIS A 144 -16.79 5.38 14.80
C HIS A 144 -15.82 4.53 15.61
N LEU A 145 -14.59 5.01 15.76
CA LEU A 145 -13.53 4.32 16.50
C LEU A 145 -13.37 4.97 17.87
N ASP A 146 -12.64 4.30 18.77
CA ASP A 146 -12.50 4.75 20.16
C ASP A 146 -11.97 6.18 20.32
N THR A 147 -11.12 6.64 19.39
CA THR A 147 -10.42 7.93 19.50
C THR A 147 -10.75 8.92 18.40
N TYR A 148 -11.36 8.50 17.30
CA TYR A 148 -11.69 9.37 16.17
C TYR A 148 -12.74 8.74 15.23
N ASP A 149 -13.35 9.61 14.42
CA ASP A 149 -14.24 9.22 13.34
C ASP A 149 -13.50 9.31 12.00
N VAL A 150 -13.75 8.37 11.09
CA VAL A 150 -13.07 8.34 9.77
C VAL A 150 -13.98 7.75 8.70
N THR A 151 -13.83 8.18 7.44
CA THR A 151 -14.46 7.51 6.30
C THR A 151 -13.42 6.73 5.51
N PRO A 152 -13.79 5.63 4.83
CA PRO A 152 -12.91 4.98 3.87
C PRO A 152 -12.33 5.96 2.84
N GLU A 153 -13.08 6.96 2.40
CA GLU A 153 -12.56 8.02 1.54
C GLU A 153 -11.38 8.77 2.16
N TRP A 154 -11.47 9.15 3.44
CA TRP A 154 -10.39 9.85 4.12
C TRP A 154 -9.15 8.96 4.27
N VAL A 155 -9.35 7.66 4.55
CA VAL A 155 -8.25 6.69 4.66
C VAL A 155 -7.44 6.58 3.37
N LEU A 156 -8.08 6.69 2.21
CA LEU A 156 -7.40 6.55 0.91
C LEU A 156 -6.73 7.84 0.39
N HIS A 157 -6.96 8.99 1.04
CA HIS A 157 -6.43 10.29 0.63
C HIS A 157 -4.96 10.48 1.00
#